data_AF-A0A7U2HX08-F1
#
_entry.id   AF-A0A7U2HX08-F1
#
_cell.length_a   1.000
_cell.length_b   1.000
_cell.length_c   1.000
_cell.angle_alpha   90.00
_cell.angle_beta   90.00
_cell.angle_gamma   90.00
#
_symmetry.space_group_name_H-M   'P 1'
#
loop_
_entity.id
_entity.type
_entity.pdbx_description
1 polymer ?
#
loop_
_entity_poly.entity_id
_entity_poly.type
_entity_poly.pdbx_seq_one_letter_code
_entity_poly.pdbx_strand_id
1 'polypeptide(L)'
;MSQPVGFARDNTNETDLEPDSARRATSQRSSPGKRSADEMQGSIFDNDQARSPSISEPSADKKPCLASGGPPITSEPVVVIVGEEQEKFYVHAHLLESSSEYFLATLSSERVGDTLRTVKLPDVDADAFRLYAKWLYTGRFHLSIGPDTYVRDNSTEMHWDEMSACYALSATIQASAFGDATIDAFIGRMIIRNDSPIELAKWIYPRTAKGSAHRSLCRDIVVHTWDRKLFGRLWKEDYPREFLENVFADVSLKFDRGVRCKETAEFLEPKNGCTYHEHKRLSLPCYKIAFGNR
;
A
#
# COMPACT_ATOMS: atom_id res chain seq x y z
N MET A 1 -37.33 -55.69 -19.44
CA MET A 1 -38.78 -55.40 -19.49
C MET A 1 -39.04 -54.22 -18.57
N SER A 2 -39.54 -53.06 -18.94
CA SER A 2 -39.79 -52.37 -20.20
C SER A 2 -39.98 -50.91 -19.78
N GLN A 3 -39.24 -49.97 -20.40
CA GLN A 3 -39.80 -48.64 -20.70
C GLN A 3 -40.79 -48.81 -21.90
N PRO A 4 -41.46 -47.79 -22.50
CA PRO A 4 -41.43 -46.32 -22.30
C PRO A 4 -42.84 -45.68 -22.40
N VAL A 5 -42.94 -44.33 -22.42
CA VAL A 5 -43.72 -43.44 -23.35
C VAL A 5 -43.37 -42.00 -22.89
N GLY A 6 -42.89 -41.02 -23.66
CA GLY A 6 -42.78 -40.84 -25.11
C GLY A 6 -43.77 -39.77 -25.60
N PHE A 7 -43.37 -38.51 -25.72
CA PHE A 7 -43.93 -37.59 -26.73
C PHE A 7 -42.89 -36.55 -27.17
N ALA A 8 -42.38 -36.78 -28.38
CA ALA A 8 -41.82 -35.78 -29.29
C ALA A 8 -43.00 -35.13 -30.08
N ARG A 9 -42.91 -33.93 -30.66
CA ARG A 9 -42.16 -33.62 -31.89
C ARG A 9 -42.34 -32.15 -32.32
N ASP A 10 -41.30 -31.60 -32.96
CA ASP A 10 -41.22 -30.92 -34.28
C ASP A 10 -42.17 -29.74 -34.58
N ASN A 11 -41.84 -28.71 -35.37
CA ASN A 11 -40.69 -28.33 -36.18
C ASN A 11 -40.95 -26.92 -36.78
N THR A 12 -39.86 -26.27 -37.23
CA THR A 12 -39.71 -25.42 -38.45
C THR A 12 -40.62 -24.21 -38.69
N ASN A 13 -40.02 -23.03 -38.93
CA ASN A 13 -39.74 -22.61 -40.30
C ASN A 13 -38.79 -21.40 -40.39
N GLU A 14 -37.83 -21.55 -41.31
CA GLU A 14 -37.07 -20.51 -42.01
C GLU A 14 -38.01 -19.53 -42.74
N THR A 15 -37.57 -18.29 -42.98
CA THR A 15 -37.17 -17.83 -44.33
C THR A 15 -36.78 -16.36 -44.35
N ASP A 16 -35.83 -16.11 -45.27
CA ASP A 16 -35.13 -14.89 -45.65
C ASP A 16 -36.01 -13.69 -46.03
N LEU A 17 -35.39 -12.50 -46.08
CA LEU A 17 -35.39 -11.58 -47.26
C LEU A 17 -34.71 -10.23 -46.91
N GLU A 18 -33.44 -10.09 -47.30
CA GLU A 18 -32.91 -8.88 -47.97
C GLU A 18 -33.44 -8.89 -49.44
N PRO A 19 -33.48 -7.79 -50.24
CA PRO A 19 -32.34 -6.86 -50.41
C PRO A 19 -32.63 -5.39 -50.83
N ASP A 20 -31.54 -4.61 -50.84
CA ASP A 20 -30.99 -3.91 -52.03
C ASP A 20 -30.88 -2.38 -52.04
N SER A 21 -29.67 -1.97 -52.47
CA SER A 21 -29.31 -0.79 -53.28
C SER A 21 -29.17 0.59 -52.61
N ALA A 22 -28.16 1.43 -52.86
CA ALA A 22 -26.95 1.34 -53.69
C ALA A 22 -26.07 2.61 -53.52
N ARG A 23 -24.84 2.49 -54.08
CA ARG A 23 -23.90 3.51 -54.63
C ARG A 23 -22.80 4.04 -53.69
N ARG A 24 -21.55 3.56 -53.86
CA ARG A 24 -20.47 3.99 -54.81
C ARG A 24 -19.67 5.18 -54.23
N ALA A 25 -18.34 5.28 -54.23
CA ALA A 25 -17.32 4.60 -55.03
C ALA A 25 -15.90 4.71 -54.38
N THR A 26 -15.16 3.60 -54.47
CA THR A 26 -13.72 3.38 -54.75
C THR A 26 -12.65 4.49 -54.74
N SER A 27 -11.47 4.07 -54.22
CA SER A 27 -10.11 4.11 -54.84
C SER A 27 -9.07 4.90 -54.00
N GLN A 28 -8.28 4.25 -53.14
CA GLN A 28 -6.97 3.60 -53.39
C GLN A 28 -5.80 4.52 -53.84
N ARG A 29 -4.78 4.53 -52.96
CA ARG A 29 -3.32 4.79 -53.05
C ARG A 29 -2.71 5.10 -54.41
N SER A 30 -1.74 6.03 -54.43
CA SER A 30 -0.31 5.81 -54.80
C SER A 30 0.50 7.13 -54.73
N SER A 31 1.65 7.10 -54.05
CA SER A 31 2.83 8.00 -54.27
C SER A 31 3.73 7.37 -55.38
N PRO A 32 4.93 7.88 -55.81
CA PRO A 32 5.77 8.99 -55.32
C PRO A 32 6.47 9.84 -56.44
N GLY A 33 7.28 10.85 -56.08
CA GLY A 33 8.22 11.47 -57.05
C GLY A 33 8.96 12.75 -56.64
N LYS A 34 10.16 12.57 -56.05
CA LYS A 34 11.45 13.30 -56.19
C LYS A 34 11.47 14.82 -56.44
N ARG A 35 12.30 15.54 -55.64
CA ARG A 35 13.29 16.53 -56.12
C ARG A 35 14.45 16.67 -55.11
N SER A 36 15.66 16.44 -55.61
CA SER A 36 16.98 16.93 -55.14
C SER A 36 17.14 18.40 -55.59
N ALA A 37 18.10 19.25 -55.20
CA ALA A 37 19.40 19.18 -54.53
C ALA A 37 19.76 20.60 -54.01
N ASP A 38 20.98 20.73 -53.47
CA ASP A 38 21.78 21.96 -53.22
C ASP A 38 21.47 22.77 -51.96
N GLU A 39 22.42 23.30 -51.20
CA GLU A 39 23.88 23.16 -50.99
C GLU A 39 24.13 24.16 -49.85
N MET A 40 24.91 23.85 -48.82
CA MET A 40 25.99 24.75 -48.34
C MET A 40 26.71 24.21 -47.11
N GLN A 41 28.02 24.34 -47.21
CA GLN A 41 29.06 24.01 -46.26
C GLN A 41 29.06 24.92 -45.02
N GLY A 42 29.68 24.45 -43.95
CA GLY A 42 30.11 25.29 -42.84
C GLY A 42 30.67 24.46 -41.67
N SER A 43 31.98 24.21 -41.70
CA SER A 43 32.77 23.79 -40.54
C SER A 43 32.65 24.81 -39.40
N ILE A 44 32.94 24.42 -38.15
CA ILE A 44 33.75 25.19 -37.17
C ILE A 44 33.64 24.58 -35.74
N PHE A 45 34.79 24.07 -35.28
CA PHE A 45 35.36 24.01 -33.91
C PHE A 45 34.90 22.99 -32.86
N ASP A 46 35.91 22.20 -32.43
CA ASP A 46 36.08 21.66 -31.09
C ASP A 46 35.81 22.71 -30.00
N ASN A 47 35.05 22.33 -28.97
CA ASN A 47 35.22 22.93 -27.66
C ASN A 47 34.90 21.90 -26.55
N ASP A 48 35.98 21.33 -26.03
CA ASP A 48 36.02 20.73 -24.70
C ASP A 48 35.53 21.73 -23.66
N GLN A 49 34.38 21.44 -23.06
CA GLN A 49 34.09 21.87 -21.70
C GLN A 49 33.17 20.86 -21.04
N ALA A 50 33.79 19.95 -20.31
CA ALA A 50 33.19 19.15 -19.27
C ALA A 50 32.44 20.09 -18.29
N ARG A 51 31.13 20.21 -18.48
CA ARG A 51 30.23 20.85 -17.51
C ARG A 51 29.64 19.75 -16.65
N SER A 52 30.36 19.37 -15.61
CA SER A 52 29.84 18.55 -14.53
C SER A 52 28.54 19.18 -14.01
N PRO A 53 27.39 18.47 -13.99
CA PRO A 53 26.26 18.96 -13.24
C PRO A 53 26.64 18.89 -11.76
N SER A 54 26.72 20.07 -11.14
CA SER A 54 26.89 20.23 -9.71
C SER A 54 25.80 19.45 -8.98
N ILE A 55 26.18 18.35 -8.34
CA ILE A 55 25.33 17.67 -7.37
C ILE A 55 25.19 18.64 -6.19
N SER A 56 24.13 19.43 -6.18
CA SER A 56 23.68 20.06 -4.94
C SER A 56 23.08 18.95 -4.10
N GLU A 57 23.88 18.41 -3.18
CA GLU A 57 23.38 17.48 -2.17
C GLU A 57 22.23 18.15 -1.39
N PRO A 58 21.15 17.41 -1.08
CA PRO A 58 20.10 17.94 -0.24
C PRO A 58 20.66 18.12 1.18
N SER A 59 20.73 19.37 1.63
CA SER A 59 20.95 19.71 3.04
C SER A 59 19.80 19.12 3.85
N ALA A 60 19.99 17.92 4.40
CA ALA A 60 19.13 17.39 5.43
C ALA A 60 19.37 18.21 6.70
N ASP A 61 18.52 19.20 6.95
CA ASP A 61 18.58 20.03 8.14
C ASP A 61 18.54 19.15 9.40
N LYS A 62 19.71 18.97 10.02
CA LYS A 62 19.87 18.23 11.26
C LYS A 62 19.21 19.04 12.37
N LYS A 63 18.02 18.61 12.79
CA LYS A 63 17.35 19.22 13.95
C LYS A 63 18.10 18.84 15.24
N PRO A 64 18.41 19.81 16.12
CA PRO A 64 19.00 19.51 17.41
C PRO A 64 18.07 18.60 18.23
N CYS A 65 18.60 17.54 18.82
CA CYS A 65 17.91 16.74 19.83
C CYS A 65 18.51 17.04 21.22
N LEU A 66 17.72 16.81 22.28
CA LEU A 66 18.24 16.85 23.64
C LEU A 66 19.36 15.80 23.78
N ALA A 67 20.36 16.05 24.62
CA ALA A 67 21.49 15.13 24.81
C ALA A 67 21.06 13.75 25.34
N SER A 68 19.89 13.65 25.97
CA SER A 68 19.24 12.41 26.40
C SER A 68 18.26 11.82 25.37
N GLY A 69 18.17 12.42 24.19
CA GLY A 69 17.21 12.09 23.14
C GLY A 69 17.85 11.25 22.03
N GLY A 70 17.22 10.11 21.73
CA GLY A 70 17.66 9.18 20.69
C GLY A 70 17.80 7.76 21.25
N PRO A 71 17.57 6.72 20.43
CA PRO A 71 17.74 5.35 20.88
C PRO A 71 19.22 5.05 21.16
N PRO A 72 19.55 4.27 22.21
CA PRO A 72 20.93 3.86 22.46
C PRO A 72 21.41 2.92 21.35
N ILE A 73 22.59 3.21 20.81
CA ILE A 73 23.21 2.47 19.69
C ILE A 73 24.39 1.63 20.22
N THR A 74 24.26 1.09 21.43
CA THR A 74 25.35 0.39 22.14
C THR A 74 25.24 -1.13 22.07
N SER A 75 24.10 -1.67 21.63
CA SER A 75 23.88 -3.12 21.50
C SER A 75 24.52 -3.67 20.23
N GLU A 76 24.97 -4.92 20.24
CA GLU A 76 25.48 -5.57 19.02
C GLU A 76 24.41 -5.62 17.91
N PRO A 77 24.82 -5.43 16.63
CA PRO A 77 23.92 -5.62 15.50
C PRO A 77 23.51 -7.10 15.34
N VAL A 78 22.21 -7.31 15.10
CA VAL A 78 21.62 -8.57 14.67
C VAL A 78 21.56 -8.59 13.15
N VAL A 79 21.89 -9.73 12.55
CA VAL A 79 21.70 -9.96 11.10
C VAL A 79 20.29 -10.48 10.88
N VAL A 80 19.47 -9.75 10.11
CA VAL A 80 18.14 -10.21 9.70
C VAL A 80 18.17 -10.52 8.22
N ILE A 81 17.89 -11.77 7.86
CA ILE A 81 17.86 -12.27 6.48
C ILE A 81 16.40 -12.30 6.03
N VAL A 82 16.04 -11.55 4.99
CA VAL A 82 14.66 -11.30 4.59
C VAL A 82 14.41 -11.72 3.14
N GLY A 83 13.24 -12.32 2.90
CA GLY A 83 12.75 -12.67 1.57
C GLY A 83 13.47 -13.85 0.91
N GLU A 84 12.98 -14.24 -0.26
CA GLU A 84 13.55 -15.32 -1.07
C GLU A 84 14.98 -15.02 -1.53
N GLU A 85 15.26 -13.75 -1.84
CA GLU A 85 16.59 -13.25 -2.23
C GLU A 85 17.59 -13.19 -1.06
N GLN A 86 17.14 -13.50 0.16
CA GLN A 86 17.98 -13.52 1.37
C GLN A 86 18.74 -12.22 1.61
N GLU A 87 18.07 -11.08 1.43
CA GLU A 87 18.66 -9.77 1.69
C GLU A 87 19.02 -9.62 3.17
N LYS A 88 20.22 -9.12 3.45
CA LYS A 88 20.76 -9.01 4.81
C LYS A 88 20.62 -7.58 5.33
N PHE A 89 19.98 -7.44 6.47
CA PHE A 89 19.86 -6.20 7.23
C PHE A 89 20.62 -6.31 8.55
N TYR A 90 21.30 -5.24 8.94
CA TYR A 90 22.04 -5.16 10.21
C TYR A 90 21.36 -4.14 11.11
N VAL A 91 20.73 -4.59 12.20
CA VAL A 91 19.94 -3.75 13.09
C VAL A 91 20.33 -3.99 14.54
N HIS A 92 20.48 -2.92 15.33
CA HIS A 92 20.84 -3.01 16.74
C HIS A 92 19.79 -3.81 17.52
N ALA A 93 20.23 -4.83 18.27
CA ALA A 93 19.34 -5.76 18.99
C ALA A 93 18.31 -5.02 19.86
N HIS A 94 18.72 -3.99 20.60
CA HIS A 94 17.83 -3.23 21.47
C HIS A 94 16.66 -2.57 20.71
N LEU A 95 16.90 -2.10 19.48
CA LEU A 95 15.84 -1.52 18.65
C LEU A 95 14.81 -2.57 18.25
N LEU A 96 15.25 -3.77 17.87
CA LEU A 96 14.37 -4.88 17.52
C LEU A 96 13.59 -5.38 18.73
N GLU A 97 14.27 -5.64 19.85
CA GLU A 97 13.66 -6.14 21.10
C GLU A 97 12.62 -5.16 21.67
N SER A 98 12.89 -3.85 21.63
CA SER A 98 11.97 -2.83 22.19
C SER A 98 10.75 -2.53 21.33
N SER A 99 10.79 -2.87 20.04
CA SER A 99 9.75 -2.53 19.07
C SER A 99 8.83 -3.69 18.70
N SER A 100 9.25 -4.93 18.98
CA SER A 100 8.63 -6.15 18.47
C SER A 100 8.71 -7.28 19.50
N GLU A 101 7.54 -7.78 19.91
CA GLU A 101 7.43 -8.95 20.80
C GLU A 101 8.04 -10.21 20.15
N TYR A 102 7.94 -10.34 18.83
CA TYR A 102 8.58 -11.43 18.08
C TYR A 102 10.10 -11.39 18.23
N PHE A 103 10.73 -10.24 17.99
CA PHE A 103 12.18 -10.11 18.12
C PHE A 103 12.63 -10.21 19.58
N LEU A 104 11.87 -9.65 20.53
CA LEU A 104 12.14 -9.81 21.95
C LEU A 104 12.19 -11.30 22.34
N ALA A 105 11.18 -12.08 21.95
CA ALA A 105 11.11 -13.51 22.25
C ALA A 105 12.23 -14.30 21.54
N THR A 106 12.42 -14.05 20.23
CA THR A 106 13.41 -14.73 19.40
C THR A 106 14.83 -14.49 19.93
N LEU A 107 15.21 -13.23 20.13
CA LEU A 107 16.56 -12.85 20.57
C LEU A 107 16.84 -13.18 22.03
N SER A 108 15.81 -13.28 22.88
CA SER A 108 15.96 -13.75 24.26
C SER A 108 16.20 -15.25 24.33
N SER A 109 15.59 -16.03 23.44
CA SER A 109 15.79 -17.49 23.37
C SER A 109 17.17 -17.87 22.82
N GLU A 110 17.73 -17.05 21.93
CA GLU A 110 19.03 -17.28 21.27
C GLU A 110 20.24 -16.79 22.06
N ARG A 111 20.07 -16.32 23.31
CA ARG A 111 21.15 -15.80 24.17
C ARG A 111 22.23 -16.83 24.59
N VAL A 112 22.22 -18.04 24.04
CA VAL A 112 23.18 -19.11 24.34
C VAL A 112 24.24 -19.19 23.23
N GLY A 113 25.34 -18.46 23.37
CA GLY A 113 26.55 -18.62 22.55
C GLY A 113 27.00 -17.35 21.82
N ASP A 114 28.32 -17.16 21.79
CA ASP A 114 29.09 -15.98 21.35
C ASP A 114 29.06 -15.70 19.83
N THR A 115 27.99 -16.11 19.14
CA THR A 115 27.85 -15.98 17.69
C THR A 115 26.90 -14.84 17.32
N LEU A 116 27.25 -14.10 16.26
CA LEU A 116 26.36 -13.13 15.60
C LEU A 116 24.93 -13.70 15.46
N ARG A 117 23.98 -13.09 16.17
CA ARG A 117 22.57 -13.51 16.15
C ARG A 117 22.00 -13.27 14.76
N THR A 118 21.46 -14.31 14.15
CA THR A 118 20.94 -14.28 12.79
C THR A 118 19.48 -14.73 12.79
N VAL A 119 18.57 -13.81 12.47
CA VAL A 119 17.14 -14.10 12.35
C VAL A 119 16.76 -14.21 10.87
N LYS A 120 15.93 -15.20 10.52
CA LYS A 120 15.46 -15.40 9.14
C LYS A 120 13.97 -15.14 9.02
N LEU A 121 13.57 -14.35 8.01
CA LEU A 121 12.20 -13.98 7.68
C LEU A 121 11.95 -14.23 6.17
N PRO A 122 11.82 -15.50 5.74
CA PRO A 122 11.74 -15.85 4.33
C PRO A 122 10.46 -15.33 3.64
N ASP A 123 9.35 -15.25 4.37
CA ASP A 123 8.03 -14.87 3.82
C ASP A 123 7.76 -13.35 3.90
N VAL A 124 8.78 -12.55 4.21
CA VAL A 124 8.67 -11.10 4.39
C VAL A 124 9.25 -10.39 3.17
N ASP A 125 8.53 -9.37 2.72
CA ASP A 125 9.00 -8.45 1.69
C ASP A 125 10.19 -7.60 2.19
N ALA A 126 11.27 -7.58 1.41
CA ALA A 126 12.51 -6.91 1.80
C ALA A 126 12.37 -5.39 1.89
N ASP A 127 11.53 -4.77 1.07
CA ASP A 127 11.32 -3.32 1.09
C ASP A 127 10.44 -2.89 2.27
N ALA A 128 9.44 -3.69 2.63
CA ALA A 128 8.71 -3.53 3.88
C ALA A 128 9.65 -3.58 5.09
N PHE A 129 10.59 -4.54 5.12
CA PHE A 129 11.59 -4.62 6.18
C PHE A 129 12.57 -3.44 6.16
N ARG A 130 12.99 -2.98 4.98
CA ARG A 130 13.82 -1.78 4.82
C ARG A 130 13.15 -0.54 5.42
N LEU A 131 11.85 -0.37 5.19
CA LEU A 131 11.06 0.72 5.77
C LEU A 131 10.92 0.58 7.29
N TYR A 132 10.68 -0.62 7.78
CA TYR A 132 10.67 -0.91 9.22
C TYR A 132 12.03 -0.57 9.87
N ALA A 133 13.14 -1.02 9.28
CA ALA A 133 14.48 -0.71 9.76
C ALA A 133 14.72 0.81 9.81
N LYS A 134 14.39 1.55 8.74
CA LYS A 134 14.47 3.02 8.75
C LYS A 134 13.60 3.63 9.85
N TRP A 135 12.39 3.12 10.05
CA TRP A 135 11.47 3.59 11.08
C TRP A 135 12.06 3.39 12.49
N LEU A 136 12.70 2.25 12.78
CA LEU A 136 13.34 2.00 14.08
C LEU A 136 14.37 3.06 14.47
N TYR A 137 15.18 3.51 13.51
CA TYR A 137 16.23 4.50 13.77
C TYR A 137 15.72 5.94 13.79
N THR A 138 14.64 6.23 13.06
CA THR A 138 14.22 7.62 12.80
C THR A 138 12.92 8.01 13.47
N GLY A 139 12.11 7.04 13.89
CA GLY A 139 10.73 7.25 14.32
C GLY A 139 9.81 7.79 13.21
N ARG A 140 10.26 7.77 11.95
CA ARG A 140 9.56 8.36 10.81
C ARG A 140 9.22 7.27 9.80
N PHE A 141 7.94 7.23 9.45
CA PHE A 141 7.45 6.40 8.37
C PHE A 141 7.71 7.15 7.05
N HIS A 142 8.77 6.76 6.35
CA HIS A 142 9.18 7.44 5.13
C HIS A 142 8.32 6.96 3.97
N LEU A 143 7.26 7.71 3.68
CA LEU A 143 6.49 7.53 2.46
C LEU A 143 7.21 8.24 1.32
N SER A 144 7.36 7.52 0.23
CA SER A 144 7.56 8.16 -1.06
C SER A 144 6.19 8.80 -1.42
N ILE A 145 6.11 10.11 -1.74
CA ILE A 145 4.93 10.77 -2.33
C ILE A 145 5.30 11.41 -3.71
N GLY A 146 4.62 11.06 -4.82
CA GLY A 146 4.80 11.54 -6.21
C GLY A 146 3.74 11.03 -7.25
N PRO A 147 3.07 11.88 -8.04
CA PRO A 147 1.80 11.57 -8.71
C PRO A 147 1.73 10.27 -9.57
N ASP A 148 0.56 9.60 -9.56
CA ASP A 148 0.17 8.38 -10.32
C ASP A 148 0.21 8.55 -11.86
N THR A 149 1.32 9.01 -12.44
CA THR A 149 1.53 8.90 -13.89
C THR A 149 2.26 7.59 -14.18
N TYR A 150 1.66 6.76 -15.03
CA TYR A 150 2.15 5.45 -15.53
C TYR A 150 3.47 5.54 -16.33
N VAL A 151 4.42 6.35 -15.90
CA VAL A 151 5.79 6.33 -16.39
C VAL A 151 6.61 5.64 -15.32
N ARG A 152 7.15 4.47 -15.65
CA ARG A 152 8.16 3.75 -14.87
C ARG A 152 9.49 4.52 -14.96
N ASP A 153 9.47 5.74 -14.46
CA ASP A 153 10.61 6.64 -14.30
C ASP A 153 10.56 7.20 -12.88
N ASN A 154 11.42 6.66 -12.01
CA ASN A 154 11.80 7.19 -10.70
C ASN A 154 10.69 7.83 -9.84
N SER A 155 9.45 7.32 -9.91
CA SER A 155 8.32 7.89 -9.17
C SER A 155 8.44 7.53 -7.70
N THR A 156 8.71 8.56 -6.91
CA THR A 156 8.90 8.51 -5.48
C THR A 156 7.53 8.37 -4.79
N GLU A 157 6.64 7.43 -5.11
CA GLU A 157 5.30 7.32 -4.48
C GLU A 157 4.99 5.90 -4.00
N MET A 158 4.70 5.74 -2.71
CA MET A 158 4.51 4.42 -2.07
C MET A 158 3.12 3.89 -2.35
N HIS A 159 2.99 2.87 -3.19
CA HIS A 159 1.70 2.29 -3.58
C HIS A 159 0.99 1.61 -2.40
N TRP A 160 -0.33 1.42 -2.51
CA TRP A 160 -1.10 0.74 -1.48
C TRP A 160 -0.56 -0.66 -1.16
N ASP A 161 -0.02 -1.36 -2.16
CA ASP A 161 0.57 -2.68 -2.01
C ASP A 161 1.81 -2.64 -1.10
N GLU A 162 2.70 -1.66 -1.27
CA GLU A 162 3.87 -1.46 -0.40
C GLU A 162 3.45 -1.16 1.05
N MET A 163 2.37 -0.38 1.23
CA MET A 163 1.83 -0.07 2.56
C MET A 163 1.18 -1.31 3.19
N SER A 164 0.52 -2.13 2.37
CA SER A 164 -0.06 -3.40 2.80
C SER A 164 1.03 -4.39 3.24
N ALA A 165 2.18 -4.41 2.55
CA ALA A 165 3.34 -5.21 2.92
C ALA A 165 3.95 -4.76 4.26
N CYS A 166 4.06 -3.45 4.49
CA CYS A 166 4.48 -2.89 5.79
C CYS A 166 3.51 -3.29 6.91
N TYR A 167 2.21 -3.21 6.65
CA TYR A 167 1.20 -3.62 7.63
C TYR A 167 1.28 -5.13 7.91
N ALA A 168 1.43 -5.95 6.87
CA ALA A 168 1.61 -7.39 6.99
C ALA A 168 2.85 -7.73 7.82
N LEU A 169 3.98 -7.08 7.52
CA LEU A 169 5.20 -7.19 8.32
C LEU A 169 4.91 -6.87 9.79
N SER A 170 4.28 -5.71 10.07
CA SER A 170 3.98 -5.30 11.45
C SER A 170 3.22 -6.37 12.24
N ALA A 171 2.30 -7.09 11.60
CA ALA A 171 1.56 -8.18 12.22
C ALA A 171 2.45 -9.42 12.40
N THR A 172 3.23 -9.80 11.39
CA THR A 172 4.16 -10.95 11.43
C THR A 172 5.17 -10.82 12.56
N ILE A 173 5.81 -9.66 12.68
CA ILE A 173 6.80 -9.41 13.74
C ILE A 173 6.16 -8.80 15.01
N GLN A 174 4.83 -8.73 15.09
CA GLN A 174 4.12 -8.22 16.28
C GLN A 174 4.59 -6.81 16.73
N ALA A 175 4.93 -5.95 15.77
CA ALA A 175 5.38 -4.58 15.99
C ALA A 175 4.19 -3.59 15.98
N SER A 176 3.42 -3.57 17.07
CA SER A 176 2.16 -2.80 17.15
C SER A 176 2.34 -1.30 16.87
N ALA A 177 3.40 -0.67 17.38
CA ALA A 177 3.73 0.73 17.13
C ALA A 177 4.01 1.02 15.64
N PHE A 178 4.64 0.07 14.93
CA PHE A 178 4.84 0.18 13.47
C PHE A 178 3.52 -0.05 12.71
N GLY A 179 2.66 -0.93 13.21
CA GLY A 179 1.29 -1.12 12.70
C GLY A 179 0.46 0.17 12.81
N ASP A 180 0.46 0.82 13.97
CA ASP A 180 -0.19 2.12 14.20
C ASP A 180 0.37 3.20 13.25
N ALA A 181 1.69 3.26 13.08
CA ALA A 181 2.33 4.19 12.15
C ALA A 181 1.94 3.92 10.68
N THR A 182 1.77 2.64 10.31
CA THR A 182 1.30 2.25 8.97
C THR A 182 -0.16 2.65 8.76
N ILE A 183 -1.01 2.58 9.79
CA ILE A 183 -2.39 3.07 9.72
C ILE A 183 -2.45 4.58 9.53
N ASP A 184 -1.60 5.34 10.24
CA ASP A 184 -1.51 6.78 10.02
C ASP A 184 -1.02 7.11 8.62
N ALA A 185 -0.11 6.30 8.07
CA ALA A 185 0.30 6.43 6.68
C ALA A 185 -0.87 6.20 5.71
N PHE A 186 -1.68 5.14 5.92
CA PHE A 186 -2.89 4.89 5.13
C PHE A 186 -3.83 6.09 5.17
N ILE A 187 -4.14 6.58 6.38
CA ILE A 187 -5.01 7.74 6.59
C ILE A 187 -4.44 8.98 5.91
N GLY A 188 -3.15 9.25 6.04
CA GLY A 188 -2.48 10.38 5.41
C GLY A 188 -2.64 10.35 3.90
N ARG A 189 -2.41 9.20 3.26
CA ARG A 189 -2.61 9.04 1.81
C ARG A 189 -4.09 9.21 1.42
N MET A 190 -5.02 8.62 2.18
CA MET A 190 -6.46 8.75 1.95
C MET A 190 -6.93 10.21 2.01
N ILE A 191 -6.41 11.00 2.96
CA ILE A 191 -6.73 12.42 3.07
C ILE A 191 -6.16 13.18 1.87
N ILE A 192 -4.88 12.98 1.53
CA ILE A 192 -4.21 13.69 0.42
C ILE A 192 -4.90 13.43 -0.92
N ARG A 193 -5.28 12.18 -1.19
CA ARG A 193 -5.88 11.79 -2.47
C ARG A 193 -7.41 11.83 -2.48
N ASN A 194 -8.02 12.03 -1.31
CA ASN A 194 -9.46 11.95 -1.09
C ASN A 194 -10.10 10.62 -1.56
N ASP A 195 -9.35 9.53 -1.47
CA ASP A 195 -9.78 8.19 -1.86
C ASP A 195 -9.45 7.15 -0.78
N SER A 196 -9.88 5.91 -0.99
CA SER A 196 -9.56 4.81 -0.06
C SER A 196 -9.34 3.50 -0.82
N PRO A 197 -8.36 2.68 -0.42
CA PRO A 197 -8.13 1.37 -1.01
C PRO A 197 -9.31 0.44 -0.73
N ILE A 198 -9.86 -0.13 -1.80
CA ILE A 198 -10.96 -1.11 -1.76
C ILE A 198 -10.54 -2.35 -0.94
N GLU A 199 -9.27 -2.73 -1.05
CA GLU A 199 -8.70 -3.93 -0.45
C GLU A 199 -8.32 -3.80 1.03
N LEU A 200 -8.50 -2.62 1.64
CA LEU A 200 -8.03 -2.31 3.00
C LEU A 200 -8.48 -3.36 4.04
N ALA A 201 -9.75 -3.75 3.98
CA ALA A 201 -10.30 -4.74 4.89
C ALA A 201 -9.68 -6.13 4.71
N LYS A 202 -9.34 -6.51 3.47
CA LYS A 202 -8.69 -7.79 3.16
C LYS A 202 -7.26 -7.83 3.71
N TRP A 203 -6.57 -6.70 3.77
CA TRP A 203 -5.24 -6.60 4.38
C TRP A 203 -5.28 -6.61 5.92
N ILE A 204 -6.26 -5.94 6.52
CA ILE A 204 -6.28 -5.69 7.97
C ILE A 204 -6.95 -6.81 8.77
N TYR A 205 -8.12 -7.31 8.34
CA TYR A 205 -8.92 -8.25 9.16
C TYR A 205 -8.21 -9.59 9.43
N PRO A 206 -7.56 -10.24 8.45
CA PRO A 206 -6.89 -11.53 8.69
C PRO A 206 -5.74 -11.45 9.70
N ARG A 207 -5.28 -10.24 10.06
CA ARG A 207 -4.06 -10.00 10.85
C ARG A 207 -4.32 -9.34 12.20
N THR A 208 -5.59 -9.15 12.55
CA THR A 208 -5.99 -8.40 13.74
C THR A 208 -6.98 -9.20 14.57
N ALA A 209 -7.07 -8.89 15.86
CA ALA A 209 -8.07 -9.50 16.75
C ALA A 209 -9.42 -8.76 16.66
N LYS A 210 -10.49 -9.41 17.14
CA LYS A 210 -11.78 -8.75 17.37
C LYS A 210 -11.61 -7.56 18.31
N GLY A 211 -12.28 -6.45 18.00
CA GLY A 211 -12.16 -5.20 18.76
C GLY A 211 -10.93 -4.34 18.39
N SER A 212 -10.16 -4.75 17.37
CA SER A 212 -9.10 -3.92 16.80
C SER A 212 -9.63 -2.56 16.32
N ALA A 213 -8.89 -1.50 16.67
CA ALA A 213 -9.13 -0.15 16.19
C ALA A 213 -8.78 -0.01 14.71
N HIS A 214 -7.79 -0.77 14.20
CA HIS A 214 -7.49 -0.86 12.76
C HIS A 214 -8.70 -1.38 11.96
N ARG A 215 -9.39 -2.41 12.47
CA ARG A 215 -10.62 -2.92 11.85
C ARG A 215 -11.73 -1.88 11.82
N SER A 216 -11.78 -0.99 12.82
CA SER A 216 -12.78 0.08 12.89
C SER A 216 -12.56 1.12 11.80
N LEU A 217 -11.29 1.44 11.44
CA LEU A 217 -11.00 2.27 10.26
C LEU A 217 -11.62 1.67 8.99
N CYS A 218 -11.43 0.38 8.74
CA CYS A 218 -11.98 -0.26 7.53
C CYS A 218 -13.50 -0.10 7.44
N ARG A 219 -14.22 -0.29 8.56
CA ARG A 219 -15.67 -0.13 8.58
C ARG A 219 -16.07 1.31 8.37
N ASP A 220 -15.45 2.22 9.11
CA ASP A 220 -15.75 3.64 9.09
C ASP A 220 -15.62 4.22 7.68
N ILE A 221 -14.56 3.85 6.95
CA ILE A 221 -14.37 4.22 5.55
C ILE A 221 -15.56 3.77 4.70
N VAL A 222 -15.91 2.48 4.72
CA VAL A 222 -17.03 1.98 3.91
C VAL A 222 -18.37 2.60 4.31
N VAL A 223 -18.61 2.74 5.60
CA VAL A 223 -19.90 3.16 6.17
C VAL A 223 -20.12 4.68 6.04
N HIS A 224 -19.06 5.47 5.86
CA HIS A 224 -19.14 6.93 5.82
C HIS A 224 -18.66 7.57 4.51
N THR A 225 -17.78 6.94 3.75
CA THR A 225 -17.13 7.57 2.57
C THR A 225 -17.38 6.83 1.26
N TRP A 226 -17.97 5.63 1.28
CA TRP A 226 -18.29 4.92 0.03
C TRP A 226 -19.67 5.31 -0.50
N ASP A 227 -19.72 5.58 -1.80
CA ASP A 227 -20.97 5.78 -2.52
C ASP A 227 -21.65 4.43 -2.85
N ARG A 228 -22.84 4.48 -3.45
CA ARG A 228 -23.59 3.27 -3.84
C ARG A 228 -22.82 2.37 -4.81
N LYS A 229 -21.96 2.93 -5.68
CA LYS A 229 -21.20 2.14 -6.66
C LYS A 229 -20.10 1.34 -5.97
N LEU A 230 -19.34 1.97 -5.08
CA LEU A 230 -18.32 1.33 -4.27
C LEU A 230 -18.94 0.32 -3.30
N PHE A 231 -20.05 0.66 -2.66
CA PHE A 231 -20.75 -0.27 -1.77
C PHE A 231 -21.18 -1.56 -2.49
N GLY A 232 -21.57 -1.45 -3.77
CA GLY A 232 -21.89 -2.61 -4.62
C GLY A 232 -20.70 -3.56 -4.87
N ARG A 233 -19.45 -3.15 -4.60
CA ARG A 233 -18.27 -4.01 -4.67
C ARG A 233 -18.23 -5.04 -3.56
N LEU A 234 -18.83 -4.75 -2.40
CA LEU A 234 -18.81 -5.65 -1.26
C LEU A 234 -19.41 -7.04 -1.60
N TRP A 235 -20.34 -7.11 -2.57
CA TRP A 235 -20.99 -8.37 -2.98
C TRP A 235 -20.32 -9.02 -4.19
N LYS A 236 -19.29 -8.40 -4.75
CA LYS A 236 -18.57 -8.90 -5.94
C LYS A 236 -17.20 -9.47 -5.60
N GLU A 237 -16.65 -9.07 -4.47
CA GLU A 237 -15.30 -9.42 -4.04
C GLU A 237 -15.34 -10.30 -2.78
N ASP A 238 -14.29 -11.10 -2.57
CA ASP A 238 -14.16 -11.97 -1.40
C ASP A 238 -13.64 -11.19 -0.18
N TYR A 239 -14.56 -10.57 0.57
CA TYR A 239 -14.24 -9.87 1.81
C TYR A 239 -14.35 -10.79 3.03
N PRO A 240 -13.54 -10.54 4.09
CA PRO A 240 -13.67 -11.25 5.35
C PRO A 240 -15.11 -11.20 5.90
N ARG A 241 -15.68 -12.36 6.23
CA ARG A 241 -17.08 -12.47 6.71
C ARG A 241 -17.38 -11.55 7.89
N GLU A 242 -16.48 -11.49 8.87
CA GLU A 242 -16.63 -10.61 10.04
C GLU A 242 -16.68 -9.12 9.66
N PHE A 243 -15.92 -8.72 8.64
CA PHE A 243 -15.97 -7.34 8.13
C PHE A 243 -17.33 -7.02 7.54
N LEU A 244 -17.86 -7.89 6.68
CA LEU A 244 -19.19 -7.71 6.08
C LEU A 244 -20.27 -7.63 7.16
N GLU A 245 -20.27 -8.55 8.13
CA GLU A 245 -21.22 -8.56 9.24
C GLU A 245 -21.19 -7.24 10.03
N ASN A 246 -19.99 -6.71 10.31
CA ASN A 246 -19.87 -5.46 11.05
C ASN A 246 -20.30 -4.24 10.22
N VAL A 247 -19.97 -4.19 8.92
CA VAL A 247 -20.43 -3.13 8.01
C VAL A 247 -21.96 -3.13 7.93
N PHE A 248 -22.59 -4.30 7.79
CA PHE A 248 -24.05 -4.41 7.77
C PHE A 248 -24.69 -3.93 9.08
N ALA A 249 -24.12 -4.32 10.22
CA ALA A 249 -24.58 -3.84 11.51
C ALA A 249 -24.50 -2.30 11.58
N ASP A 250 -23.35 -1.71 11.22
CA ASP A 250 -23.13 -0.26 11.28
C ASP A 250 -24.02 0.52 10.29
N VAL A 251 -24.29 -0.02 9.11
CA VAL A 251 -25.21 0.58 8.12
C VAL A 251 -26.67 0.48 8.57
N SER A 252 -27.07 -0.63 9.19
CA SER A 252 -28.47 -0.83 9.63
C SER A 252 -28.92 0.23 10.63
N LEU A 253 -28.00 0.70 11.49
CA LEU A 253 -28.23 1.77 12.45
C LEU A 253 -28.49 3.15 11.80
N LYS A 254 -28.23 3.28 10.50
CA LYS A 254 -28.40 4.53 9.74
C LYS A 254 -29.66 4.55 8.88
N PHE A 255 -30.43 3.46 8.80
CA PHE A 255 -31.61 3.40 7.92
C PHE A 255 -32.63 4.50 8.20
N ASP A 256 -32.89 4.82 9.48
CA ASP A 256 -33.84 5.88 9.86
C ASP A 256 -33.36 7.29 9.51
N ARG A 257 -32.05 7.50 9.34
CA ARG A 257 -31.42 8.82 9.15
C ARG A 257 -30.91 9.04 7.72
N GLY A 258 -30.99 8.01 6.88
CA GLY A 258 -30.34 7.95 5.58
C GLY A 258 -28.82 7.77 5.68
N VAL A 259 -28.25 7.05 4.71
CA VAL A 259 -26.80 6.95 4.54
C VAL A 259 -26.33 8.16 3.73
N ARG A 260 -25.55 9.05 4.37
CA ARG A 260 -24.87 10.16 3.69
C ARG A 260 -23.38 9.82 3.56
N CYS A 261 -22.90 9.81 2.33
CA CYS A 261 -21.50 9.72 1.99
C CYS A 261 -20.82 11.08 2.22
N LYS A 262 -19.65 11.07 2.85
CA LYS A 262 -18.75 12.22 3.01
C LYS A 262 -17.55 12.04 2.10
N GLU A 263 -16.87 13.14 1.82
CA GLU A 263 -15.51 13.05 1.29
C GLU A 263 -14.59 12.37 2.31
N THR A 264 -13.61 11.61 1.83
CA THR A 264 -12.70 10.83 2.68
C THR A 264 -11.88 11.75 3.59
N ALA A 265 -11.37 12.85 3.04
CA ALA A 265 -10.65 13.86 3.80
C ALA A 265 -11.54 14.49 4.89
N GLU A 266 -12.75 14.94 4.54
CA GLU A 266 -13.72 15.54 5.48
C GLU A 266 -14.04 14.61 6.66
N PHE A 267 -14.09 13.30 6.41
CA PHE A 267 -14.37 12.32 7.45
C PHE A 267 -13.16 12.03 8.36
N LEU A 268 -11.95 11.93 7.79
CA LEU A 268 -10.75 11.47 8.48
C LEU A 268 -9.94 12.57 9.17
N GLU A 269 -9.89 13.79 8.62
CA GLU A 269 -9.10 14.89 9.19
C GLU A 269 -9.42 15.15 10.68
N PRO A 270 -10.69 15.20 11.12
CA PRO A 270 -11.01 15.42 12.54
C PRO A 270 -10.64 14.23 13.45
N LYS A 271 -10.32 13.08 12.85
CA LYS A 271 -9.97 11.84 13.57
C LYS A 271 -8.47 11.62 13.67
N ASN A 272 -7.68 12.53 13.09
CA ASN A 272 -6.22 12.46 13.10
C ASN A 272 -5.71 12.54 14.54
N GLY A 273 -5.09 11.46 15.00
CA GLY A 273 -4.76 11.26 16.41
C GLY A 273 -4.48 9.79 16.67
N CYS A 274 -5.09 9.26 17.74
CA CYS A 274 -4.98 7.85 18.11
C CYS A 274 -6.34 7.12 17.98
N THR A 275 -7.25 7.64 17.15
CA THR A 275 -8.62 7.10 17.01
C THR A 275 -8.59 5.65 16.59
N TYR A 276 -7.72 5.33 15.64
CA TYR A 276 -7.62 4.00 15.04
C TYR A 276 -6.43 3.19 15.55
N HIS A 277 -5.67 3.67 16.53
CA HIS A 277 -4.47 2.97 17.01
C HIS A 277 -4.77 1.84 18.00
N GLU A 278 -4.00 0.76 17.92
CA GLU A 278 -4.05 -0.40 18.80
C GLU A 278 -3.45 -0.13 20.18
N HIS A 279 -2.56 0.87 20.33
CA HIS A 279 -1.88 1.14 21.60
C HIS A 279 -2.86 1.27 22.79
N LYS A 280 -4.08 1.77 22.56
CA LYS A 280 -5.14 1.87 23.60
C LYS A 280 -5.59 0.49 24.08
N ARG A 281 -5.88 -0.42 23.15
CA ARG A 281 -6.33 -1.78 23.48
C ARG A 281 -5.20 -2.58 24.12
N LEU A 282 -3.97 -2.38 23.65
CA LEU A 282 -2.78 -3.06 24.13
C LEU A 282 -2.22 -2.44 25.43
N SER A 283 -2.77 -1.32 25.89
CA SER A 283 -2.25 -0.57 27.05
C SER A 283 -0.76 -0.20 26.89
N LEU A 284 -0.35 0.13 25.67
CA LEU A 284 1.00 0.56 25.33
C LEU A 284 1.06 2.08 25.09
N PRO A 285 2.24 2.71 25.28
CA PRO A 285 2.46 4.08 24.86
C PRO A 285 2.25 4.24 23.34
N CYS A 286 1.65 5.35 22.92
CA CYS A 286 1.54 5.66 21.50
C CYS A 286 2.93 5.93 20.92
N TYR A 287 3.20 5.42 19.70
CA TYR A 287 4.45 5.66 19.01
C TYR A 287 4.74 7.16 18.79
N LYS A 288 3.70 7.98 18.61
CA LYS A 288 3.84 9.44 18.48
C LYS A 288 4.50 10.08 19.71
N ILE A 289 4.24 9.54 20.89
CA ILE A 289 4.88 9.97 22.15
C ILE A 289 6.30 9.42 22.21
N ALA A 290 6.49 8.13 21.91
CA ALA A 290 7.78 7.45 21.99
C ALA A 290 8.86 8.09 21.08
N PHE A 291 8.47 8.58 19.91
CA PHE A 291 9.38 9.21 18.95
C PHE A 291 9.32 10.75 18.94
N GLY A 292 8.59 11.37 19.87
CA GLY A 292 8.51 12.83 19.99
C GLY A 292 7.85 13.56 18.82
N ASN A 293 7.08 12.85 17.98
CA ASN A 293 6.31 13.43 16.89
C ASN A 293 5.02 14.04 17.48
N ARG A 294 5.13 15.26 18.00
CA ARG A 294 3.99 16.14 18.30
C ARG A 294 3.62 16.97 17.08
#